data_AF-A0A8X8Y5V9-F1
#
_entry.id   AF-A0A8X8Y5V9-F1
#
_cell.length_a   1.000
_cell.length_b   1.000
_cell.length_c   1.000
_cell.angle_alpha   90.00
_cell.angle_beta   90.00
_cell.angle_gamma   90.00
#
_symmetry.space_group_name_H-M   'P 1'
#
loop_
_entity.id
_entity.type
_entity.pdbx_description
1 polymer ?
#
loop_
_entity_poly.entity_id
_entity_poly.type
_entity_poly.pdbx_seq_one_letter_code
_entity_poly.pdbx_strand_id
1 'polypeptide(L)'
;MISARGFPSDGNQVPFSSPVVISLSKNQLSLPLPISIDKSEMEPSITTTPPSITIVDHELPYDSHNTYDVTFFGDSVFTTVTSDPTIASQWISEIDRDGQHLIVGLDVEWRPSFNRHVAYPAATLQLCVCLRCLIFQLIHSPSVPPPLVDFLANPNHTFVGIGIEADLEKLEEDYEFGFNTNAVDLRGLAALVLEKEVDKPKNVTMSRWDNQWLTPTQVRYACVSACV
;
A
#
# COMPACT_ATOMS: atom_id res chain seq x y z
N MET A 1 -6.25 -7.78 -66.11
CA MET A 1 -6.23 -6.30 -66.05
C MET A 1 -6.72 -5.95 -64.65
N ILE A 2 -5.99 -5.36 -63.72
CA ILE A 2 -4.97 -4.29 -63.68
C ILE A 2 -4.06 -4.62 -62.48
N SER A 3 -2.75 -4.83 -62.65
CA SER A 3 -1.63 -3.87 -62.55
C SER A 3 -1.41 -3.20 -61.19
N ALA A 4 -0.13 -3.21 -60.79
CA ALA A 4 0.45 -2.97 -59.48
C ALA A 4 0.67 -1.49 -59.11
N ARG A 5 0.97 -1.25 -57.82
CA ARG A 5 1.85 -0.23 -57.18
C ARG A 5 1.62 -0.38 -55.66
N GLY A 6 2.55 -0.70 -54.76
CA GLY A 6 4.00 -0.48 -54.71
C GLY A 6 4.29 0.90 -54.12
N PHE A 7 4.51 0.99 -52.79
CA PHE A 7 5.08 2.14 -52.05
C PHE A 7 5.52 1.70 -50.64
N PRO A 8 6.42 2.44 -49.96
CA PRO A 8 7.74 1.91 -49.64
C PRO A 8 7.95 1.58 -48.16
N SER A 9 8.97 0.75 -47.94
CA SER A 9 9.68 0.57 -46.68
C SER A 9 10.45 1.85 -46.32
N ASP A 10 10.14 2.44 -45.16
CA ASP A 10 11.08 3.30 -44.47
C ASP A 10 11.37 2.73 -43.09
N GLY A 11 12.62 2.28 -42.95
CA GLY A 11 13.19 1.86 -41.70
C GLY A 11 13.45 3.05 -40.80
N ASN A 12 13.17 2.86 -39.52
CA ASN A 12 13.88 3.54 -38.47
C ASN A 12 14.09 2.53 -37.34
N GLN A 13 15.06 1.64 -37.54
CA GLN A 13 15.61 0.84 -36.45
C GLN A 13 16.56 1.72 -35.66
N VAL A 14 16.12 2.11 -34.47
CA VAL A 14 16.98 2.68 -33.42
C VAL A 14 18.00 1.62 -32.99
N PRO A 15 19.31 1.87 -33.05
CA PRO A 15 20.29 0.91 -32.60
C PRO A 15 20.29 0.86 -31.07
N PHE A 16 19.89 -0.28 -30.50
CA PHE A 16 20.13 -0.61 -29.11
C PHE A 16 21.63 -0.80 -28.89
N SER A 17 22.24 0.12 -28.14
CA SER A 17 23.61 -0.01 -27.66
C SER A 17 23.71 -1.25 -26.76
N SER A 18 24.61 -2.16 -27.09
CA SER A 18 24.93 -3.31 -26.26
C SER A 18 25.49 -2.87 -24.89
N PRO A 19 25.20 -3.59 -23.80
CA PRO A 19 25.80 -3.30 -22.50
C PRO A 19 27.30 -3.64 -22.50
N VAL A 20 28.10 -2.70 -22.04
CA VAL A 20 29.54 -2.87 -21.78
C VAL A 20 29.70 -3.81 -20.59
N VAL A 21 30.26 -5.01 -20.84
CA VAL A 21 30.67 -5.94 -19.79
C VAL A 21 32.02 -5.48 -19.25
N ILE A 22 32.04 -4.88 -18.05
CA ILE A 22 33.28 -4.56 -17.34
C ILE A 22 33.75 -5.83 -16.62
N SER A 23 34.81 -6.44 -17.14
CA SER A 23 35.55 -7.52 -16.48
C SER A 23 36.30 -6.96 -15.27
N LEU A 24 35.93 -7.39 -14.06
CA LEU A 24 36.70 -7.09 -12.85
C LEU A 24 37.77 -8.17 -12.63
N SER A 25 39.01 -7.78 -12.87
CA SER A 25 40.22 -8.52 -12.49
C SER A 25 40.42 -8.46 -10.97
N LYS A 26 40.57 -9.62 -10.33
CA LYS A 26 41.01 -9.77 -8.94
C LYS A 26 42.53 -9.79 -8.89
N ASN A 27 43.15 -8.81 -8.22
CA ASN A 27 44.28 -8.96 -7.28
C ASN A 27 44.79 -7.58 -6.83
N GLN A 28 44.65 -7.26 -5.54
CA GLN A 28 45.68 -7.41 -4.49
C GLN A 28 46.85 -6.44 -4.66
N LEU A 29 46.80 -5.30 -3.96
CA LEU A 29 47.95 -4.48 -3.58
C LEU A 29 47.63 -3.75 -2.26
N SER A 30 48.16 -4.31 -1.17
CA SER A 30 48.70 -3.65 0.05
C SER A 30 48.23 -2.23 0.41
N LEU A 31 47.51 -2.14 1.54
CA LEU A 31 47.24 -0.89 2.28
C LEU A 31 48.45 -0.46 3.14
N PRO A 32 48.82 0.83 3.16
CA PRO A 32 49.53 1.44 4.29
C PRO A 32 48.55 2.07 5.31
N LEU A 33 49.01 2.14 6.56
CA LEU A 33 48.37 2.67 7.77
C LEU A 33 47.90 4.15 7.66
N PRO A 34 47.01 4.62 8.58
CA PRO A 34 46.11 5.73 8.30
C PRO A 34 46.75 7.12 8.45
N ILE A 35 46.42 8.00 7.51
CA ILE A 35 46.65 9.44 7.57
C ILE A 35 45.56 10.04 8.48
N SER A 36 45.97 10.81 9.49
CA SER A 36 45.05 11.61 10.31
C SER A 36 44.47 12.75 9.45
N ILE A 37 43.17 12.72 9.21
CA ILE A 37 42.43 13.82 8.58
C ILE A 37 41.82 14.66 9.70
N ASP A 38 42.22 15.94 9.72
CA ASP A 38 41.67 17.00 10.55
C ASP A 38 40.15 17.15 10.25
N LYS A 39 39.30 17.00 11.26
CA LYS A 39 37.82 17.06 11.15
C LYS A 39 37.29 18.51 11.23
N SER A 40 37.94 19.44 10.55
CA SER A 40 37.52 20.85 10.54
C SER A 40 37.17 21.37 9.15
N GLU A 41 36.37 20.61 8.40
CA GLU A 41 35.60 21.17 7.29
C GLU A 41 34.12 20.88 7.43
N MET A 42 33.38 21.95 7.21
CA MET A 42 32.02 22.25 7.60
C MET A 42 31.04 21.70 6.55
N GLU A 43 30.43 20.55 6.83
CA GLU A 43 29.23 20.10 6.12
C GLU A 43 28.03 20.90 6.63
N PRO A 44 27.22 21.52 5.75
CA PRO A 44 26.03 22.24 6.19
C PRO A 44 25.04 21.22 6.76
N SER A 45 24.69 21.39 8.02
CA SER A 45 23.64 20.64 8.69
C SER A 45 22.31 20.91 7.97
N ILE A 46 21.96 20.07 7.00
CA ILE A 46 20.60 19.99 6.49
C ILE A 46 19.78 19.35 7.61
N THR A 47 19.24 20.18 8.49
CA THR A 47 18.22 19.76 9.44
C THR A 47 16.91 19.60 8.66
N THR A 48 16.82 18.57 7.83
CA THR A 48 15.53 18.12 7.30
C THR A 48 14.79 17.51 8.48
N THR A 49 13.87 18.29 9.07
CA THR A 49 12.73 17.70 9.79
C THR A 49 12.20 16.56 8.92
N PRO A 50 12.08 15.32 9.44
CA PRO A 50 11.54 14.23 8.65
C PRO A 50 10.19 14.67 8.08
N PRO A 51 9.91 14.39 6.78
CA PRO A 51 8.69 14.85 6.16
C PRO A 51 7.50 14.41 7.01
N SER A 52 6.78 15.39 7.56
CA SER A 52 5.64 15.14 8.42
C SER A 52 4.56 14.41 7.62
N ILE A 53 3.94 13.38 8.20
CA ILE A 53 2.80 12.70 7.58
C ILE A 53 1.62 13.68 7.48
N THR A 54 1.17 14.01 6.27
CA THR A 54 0.07 14.94 6.00
C THR A 54 -1.12 14.25 5.33
N ILE A 55 -2.27 14.90 5.39
CA ILE A 55 -3.50 14.48 4.70
C ILE A 55 -4.20 15.72 4.12
N VAL A 56 -4.66 15.60 2.88
CA VAL A 56 -5.52 16.60 2.22
C VAL A 56 -6.84 15.92 1.89
N ASP A 57 -7.95 16.52 2.33
CA ASP A 57 -9.31 16.09 2.00
C ASP A 57 -9.76 16.81 0.71
N HIS A 58 -10.30 16.07 -0.26
CA HIS A 58 -10.81 16.66 -1.52
C HIS A 58 -12.23 17.20 -1.40
N GLU A 59 -12.92 16.95 -0.28
CA GLU A 59 -14.24 17.47 0.06
C GLU A 59 -15.27 17.24 -1.06
N LEU A 60 -15.32 15.99 -1.56
CA LEU A 60 -16.22 15.66 -2.67
C LEU A 60 -17.69 15.86 -2.27
N PRO A 61 -18.56 16.33 -3.20
CA PRO A 61 -19.96 16.60 -2.92
C PRO A 61 -20.85 15.33 -2.95
N TYR A 62 -20.25 14.14 -2.84
CA TYR A 62 -20.92 12.86 -3.01
C TYR A 62 -21.02 12.11 -1.68
N ASP A 63 -22.16 11.46 -1.43
CA ASP A 63 -22.33 10.60 -0.25
C ASP A 63 -21.77 9.19 -0.45
N SER A 64 -21.42 8.81 -1.69
CA SER A 64 -20.94 7.46 -2.02
C SER A 64 -19.50 7.23 -1.57
N HIS A 65 -18.65 8.25 -1.67
CA HIS A 65 -17.24 8.18 -1.33
C HIS A 65 -16.64 9.57 -1.14
N ASN A 66 -15.51 9.61 -0.45
CA ASN A 66 -14.61 10.76 -0.45
C ASN A 66 -13.19 10.32 -0.84
N THR A 67 -12.35 11.28 -1.21
CA THR A 67 -10.96 11.02 -1.62
C THR A 67 -10.00 11.94 -0.89
N TYR A 68 -8.79 11.43 -0.67
CA TYR A 68 -7.76 12.12 0.10
C TYR A 68 -6.40 11.89 -0.55
N ASP A 69 -5.49 12.85 -0.40
CA ASP A 69 -4.06 12.64 -0.61
C ASP A 69 -3.38 12.48 0.76
N VAL A 70 -2.79 11.31 1.01
CA VAL A 70 -2.04 11.01 2.24
C VAL A 70 -0.56 10.97 1.91
N THR A 71 0.22 11.89 2.47
CA THR A 71 1.66 12.01 2.17
C THR A 71 2.49 11.48 3.33
N PHE A 72 3.38 10.51 3.07
CA PHE A 72 4.34 9.97 4.04
C PHE A 72 5.60 9.48 3.31
N PHE A 73 6.75 9.56 3.98
CA PHE A 73 8.07 9.23 3.40
C PHE A 73 8.44 9.93 2.08
N GLY A 74 7.75 11.04 1.75
CA GLY A 74 7.96 11.79 0.51
C GLY A 74 7.05 11.37 -0.64
N ASP A 75 6.28 10.29 -0.48
CA ASP A 75 5.30 9.82 -1.45
C ASP A 75 3.89 10.30 -1.07
N SER A 76 3.04 10.52 -2.08
CA SER A 76 1.63 10.86 -1.88
C SER A 76 0.76 9.73 -2.41
N VAL A 77 -0.02 9.14 -1.51
CA VAL A 77 -0.95 8.06 -1.81
C VAL A 77 -2.35 8.63 -2.01
N PHE A 78 -2.95 8.33 -3.16
CA PHE A 78 -4.33 8.67 -3.46
C PHE A 78 -5.26 7.65 -2.80
N THR A 79 -6.07 8.13 -1.86
CA THR A 79 -6.87 7.28 -0.98
C THR A 79 -8.35 7.50 -1.22
N THR A 80 -9.07 6.42 -1.56
CA THR A 80 -10.53 6.40 -1.70
C THR A 80 -11.14 5.81 -0.44
N VAL A 81 -12.03 6.56 0.23
CA VAL A 81 -12.82 6.07 1.36
C VAL A 81 -14.26 5.89 0.91
N THR A 82 -14.82 4.70 1.07
CA THR A 82 -16.17 4.39 0.58
C THR A 82 -16.84 3.29 1.40
N SER A 83 -18.17 3.35 1.52
CA SER A 83 -19.01 2.20 1.89
C SER A 83 -19.88 1.73 0.72
N ASP A 84 -19.77 2.36 -0.45
CA ASP A 84 -20.53 1.99 -1.65
C ASP A 84 -19.83 0.82 -2.36
N PRO A 85 -20.48 -0.36 -2.48
CA PRO A 85 -19.90 -1.54 -3.11
C PRO A 85 -19.62 -1.32 -4.61
N THR A 86 -20.32 -0.40 -5.27
CA THR A 86 -20.08 -0.04 -6.67
C THR A 86 -18.75 0.69 -6.81
N ILE A 87 -18.45 1.64 -5.91
CA ILE A 87 -17.17 2.36 -5.92
C ILE A 87 -16.01 1.42 -5.59
N ALA A 88 -16.18 0.53 -4.61
CA ALA A 88 -15.16 -0.48 -4.29
C ALA A 88 -14.92 -1.45 -5.47
N SER A 89 -15.98 -1.93 -6.13
CA SER A 89 -15.89 -2.76 -7.34
C SER A 89 -15.16 -2.05 -8.48
N GLN A 90 -15.48 -0.77 -8.69
CA GLN A 90 -14.79 0.06 -9.68
C GLN A 90 -13.31 0.15 -9.33
N TRP A 91 -12.95 0.53 -8.10
CA TRP A 91 -11.56 0.65 -7.67
C TRP A 91 -10.75 -0.62 -7.95
N ILE A 92 -11.28 -1.80 -7.62
CA ILE A 92 -10.62 -3.09 -7.90
C ILE A 92 -10.43 -3.29 -9.40
N SER A 93 -11.48 -3.03 -10.19
CA SER A 93 -11.43 -3.15 -11.64
C SER A 93 -10.44 -2.18 -12.28
N GLU A 94 -10.08 -1.07 -11.61
CA GLU A 94 -9.05 -0.16 -12.10
C GLU A 94 -7.63 -0.61 -11.78
N ILE A 95 -7.45 -1.27 -10.65
CA ILE A 95 -6.15 -1.77 -10.17
C ILE A 95 -5.77 -3.09 -10.84
N ASP A 96 -6.73 -4.00 -11.00
CA ASP A 96 -6.52 -5.34 -11.56
C ASP A 96 -6.92 -5.44 -13.04
N ARG A 97 -6.57 -4.43 -13.85
CA ARG A 97 -6.98 -4.37 -15.27
C ARG A 97 -6.25 -5.38 -16.16
N ASP A 98 -4.98 -5.61 -15.88
CA ASP A 98 -4.07 -6.32 -16.78
C ASP A 98 -3.77 -7.75 -16.30
N GLY A 99 -4.36 -8.19 -15.19
CA GLY A 99 -4.10 -9.49 -14.57
C GLY A 99 -2.63 -9.69 -14.18
N GLN A 100 -1.93 -8.61 -13.86
CA GLN A 100 -0.54 -8.65 -13.42
C GLN A 100 -0.45 -9.20 -12.00
N HIS A 101 0.72 -9.75 -11.64
CA HIS A 101 0.98 -10.09 -10.23
C HIS A 101 1.05 -8.80 -9.43
N LEU A 102 0.28 -8.72 -8.34
CA LEU A 102 0.21 -7.57 -7.46
C LEU A 102 0.70 -7.95 -6.06
N ILE A 103 1.48 -7.04 -5.47
CA ILE A 103 1.71 -7.02 -4.03
C ILE A 103 0.75 -6.00 -3.45
N VAL A 104 -0.13 -6.45 -2.56
CA VAL A 104 -1.22 -5.66 -2.00
C VAL A 104 -1.03 -5.56 -0.50
N GLY A 105 -0.85 -4.36 0.00
CA GLY A 105 -0.89 -4.15 1.44
C GLY A 105 -2.33 -4.25 1.96
N LEU A 106 -2.53 -4.95 3.08
CA LEU A 106 -3.83 -5.22 3.68
C LEU A 106 -3.77 -4.92 5.17
N ASP A 107 -4.77 -4.20 5.66
CA ASP A 107 -5.01 -3.95 7.08
C ASP A 107 -6.53 -4.00 7.32
N VAL A 108 -6.93 -4.26 8.56
CA VAL A 108 -8.34 -4.29 8.98
C VAL A 108 -8.45 -3.61 10.34
N GLU A 109 -9.48 -2.79 10.52
CA GLU A 109 -9.72 -2.10 11.79
C GLU A 109 -11.16 -2.32 12.27
N TRP A 110 -11.33 -2.44 13.59
CA TRP A 110 -12.62 -2.62 14.25
C TRP A 110 -12.67 -1.85 15.58
N ARG A 111 -13.89 -1.60 16.05
CA ARG A 111 -14.07 -0.96 17.36
C ARG A 111 -13.53 -1.87 18.47
N PRO A 112 -12.66 -1.38 19.36
CA PRO A 112 -12.21 -2.16 20.50
C PRO A 112 -13.32 -2.34 21.55
N SER A 113 -13.21 -3.42 22.33
CA SER A 113 -14.07 -3.69 23.48
C SER A 113 -13.23 -3.96 24.72
N PHE A 114 -13.57 -3.31 25.84
CA PHE A 114 -12.98 -3.62 27.16
C PHE A 114 -13.69 -4.79 27.85
N ASN A 115 -14.81 -5.26 27.28
CA ASN A 115 -15.51 -6.45 27.74
C ASN A 115 -15.17 -7.62 26.81
N ARG A 116 -14.45 -8.61 27.33
CA ARG A 116 -14.02 -9.81 26.59
C ARG A 116 -15.15 -10.64 25.98
N HIS A 117 -16.40 -10.42 26.40
CA HIS A 117 -17.57 -11.12 25.86
C HIS A 117 -18.27 -10.34 24.75
N VAL A 118 -17.75 -9.16 24.37
CA VAL A 118 -18.28 -8.32 23.31
C VAL A 118 -17.20 -8.18 22.25
N ALA A 119 -17.46 -8.73 21.07
CA ALA A 119 -16.67 -8.51 19.87
C ALA A 119 -17.47 -7.62 18.90
N TYR A 120 -16.81 -6.64 18.30
CA TYR A 120 -17.38 -5.85 17.21
C TYR A 120 -16.89 -6.42 15.88
N PRO A 121 -17.69 -6.34 14.81
CA PRO A 121 -17.26 -6.78 13.49
C PRO A 121 -16.12 -5.89 12.96
N ALA A 122 -15.36 -6.40 12.00
CA ALA A 122 -14.45 -5.62 11.17
C ALA A 122 -15.20 -4.43 10.58
N ALA A 123 -14.75 -3.23 10.90
CA ALA A 123 -15.45 -2.02 10.49
C ALA A 123 -14.95 -1.53 9.13
N THR A 124 -13.66 -1.71 8.87
CA THR A 124 -13.00 -1.26 7.64
C THR A 124 -11.99 -2.29 7.15
N LEU A 125 -11.89 -2.43 5.83
CA LEU A 125 -10.80 -3.13 5.14
C LEU A 125 -9.99 -2.11 4.35
N GLN A 126 -8.66 -2.14 4.50
CA GLN A 126 -7.76 -1.35 3.70
C GLN A 126 -7.01 -2.20 2.68
N LEU A 127 -6.90 -1.69 1.45
CA LEU A 127 -6.07 -2.28 0.39
C LEU A 127 -5.16 -1.19 -0.20
N CYS A 128 -3.85 -1.42 -0.20
CA CYS A 128 -2.88 -0.51 -0.80
C CYS A 128 -2.13 -1.18 -1.94
N VAL A 129 -2.15 -0.56 -3.12
CA VAL A 129 -1.40 -1.00 -4.30
C VAL A 129 -0.69 0.20 -4.90
N CYS A 130 0.64 0.17 -4.89
CA CYS A 130 1.48 1.30 -5.32
C CYS A 130 1.11 2.60 -4.56
N LEU A 131 0.70 3.66 -5.27
CA LEU A 131 0.28 4.94 -4.68
C LEU A 131 -1.25 5.10 -4.64
N ARG A 132 -1.98 3.99 -4.55
CA ARG A 132 -3.44 3.98 -4.43
C ARG A 132 -3.87 3.15 -3.23
N CYS A 133 -4.73 3.73 -2.40
CA CYS A 133 -5.31 3.06 -1.24
C CYS A 133 -6.85 3.07 -1.34
N LEU A 134 -7.47 1.94 -1.03
CA LEU A 134 -8.90 1.83 -0.77
C LEU A 134 -9.10 1.63 0.73
N ILE A 135 -9.98 2.41 1.33
CA ILE A 135 -10.52 2.16 2.67
C ILE A 135 -12.01 1.86 2.50
N PHE A 136 -12.37 0.59 2.55
CA PHE A 136 -13.73 0.11 2.40
C PHE A 136 -14.38 -0.07 3.78
N GLN A 137 -15.42 0.72 4.07
CA GLN A 137 -16.14 0.67 5.36
C GLN A 137 -17.18 -0.46 5.36
N LEU A 138 -16.72 -1.70 5.59
CA LEU A 138 -17.49 -2.94 5.59
C LEU A 138 -18.83 -2.84 6.33
N ILE A 139 -18.82 -2.34 7.57
CA ILE A 139 -20.00 -2.32 8.44
C ILE A 139 -21.13 -1.40 7.93
N HIS A 140 -20.79 -0.43 7.07
CA HIS A 140 -21.75 0.51 6.48
C HIS A 140 -22.12 0.14 5.04
N SER A 141 -21.50 -0.89 4.46
CA SER A 141 -21.83 -1.34 3.13
C SER A 141 -23.07 -2.26 3.15
N PRO A 142 -24.02 -2.11 2.21
CA PRO A 142 -25.14 -3.03 2.09
C PRO A 142 -24.73 -4.44 1.67
N SER A 143 -23.54 -4.61 1.09
CA SER A 143 -22.99 -5.91 0.69
C SER A 143 -21.47 -5.87 0.52
N VAL A 144 -20.81 -7.03 0.59
CA VAL A 144 -19.43 -7.18 0.13
C VAL A 144 -19.46 -7.37 -1.40
N PRO A 145 -18.77 -6.54 -2.19
CA PRO A 145 -18.79 -6.67 -3.65
C PRO A 145 -18.07 -7.96 -4.09
N PRO A 146 -18.65 -8.80 -4.96
CA PRO A 146 -17.99 -10.01 -5.45
C PRO A 146 -16.58 -9.80 -6.04
N PRO A 147 -16.31 -8.71 -6.80
CA PRO A 147 -14.95 -8.42 -7.25
C PRO A 147 -13.91 -8.32 -6.12
N LEU A 148 -14.29 -7.89 -4.92
CA LEU A 148 -13.40 -7.85 -3.76
C LEU A 148 -13.06 -9.24 -3.25
N VAL A 149 -14.07 -10.11 -3.17
CA VAL A 149 -13.90 -11.50 -2.75
C VAL A 149 -12.98 -12.23 -3.73
N ASP A 150 -13.24 -12.09 -5.03
CA ASP A 150 -12.42 -12.68 -6.10
C ASP A 150 -10.99 -12.14 -6.08
N PHE A 151 -10.82 -10.83 -5.81
CA PHE A 151 -9.51 -10.19 -5.73
C PHE A 151 -8.65 -10.74 -4.58
N LEU A 152 -9.22 -10.95 -3.39
CA LEU A 152 -8.53 -11.55 -2.24
C LEU A 152 -8.21 -13.03 -2.46
N ALA A 153 -9.09 -13.76 -3.14
CA ALA A 153 -8.91 -15.18 -3.44
C ALA A 153 -7.99 -15.45 -4.65
N ASN A 154 -7.55 -14.42 -5.37
CA ASN A 154 -6.72 -14.57 -6.56
C ASN A 154 -5.30 -15.03 -6.19
N PRO A 155 -4.87 -16.25 -6.60
CA PRO A 155 -3.55 -16.77 -6.25
C PRO A 155 -2.40 -16.02 -6.94
N ASN A 156 -2.70 -15.20 -7.96
CA ASN A 156 -1.72 -14.33 -8.61
C ASN A 156 -1.45 -13.04 -7.82
N HIS A 157 -2.10 -12.80 -6.70
CA HIS A 157 -1.79 -11.67 -5.82
C HIS A 157 -1.09 -12.16 -4.56
N THR A 158 -0.28 -11.30 -3.96
CA THR A 158 0.31 -11.53 -2.65
C THR A 158 -0.08 -10.40 -1.73
N PHE A 159 -0.73 -10.75 -0.63
CA PHE A 159 -1.20 -9.79 0.37
C PHE A 159 -0.17 -9.69 1.49
N VAL A 160 0.17 -8.48 1.89
CA VAL A 160 1.17 -8.22 2.93
C VAL A 160 0.58 -7.36 4.02
N GLY A 161 0.95 -7.60 5.27
CA GLY A 161 0.47 -6.81 6.40
C GLY A 161 1.13 -7.25 7.70
N ILE A 162 1.06 -6.39 8.72
CA ILE A 162 1.60 -6.69 10.06
C ILE A 162 0.50 -7.32 10.90
N GLY A 163 0.56 -8.64 11.11
CA GLY A 163 -0.50 -9.36 11.80
C GLY A 163 -1.66 -9.79 10.91
N ILE A 164 -1.43 -9.82 9.59
CA ILE A 164 -2.44 -10.07 8.54
C ILE A 164 -3.27 -11.35 8.76
N GLU A 165 -2.70 -12.36 9.41
CA GLU A 165 -3.44 -13.59 9.74
C GLU A 165 -4.66 -13.32 10.63
N ALA A 166 -4.52 -12.45 11.65
CA ALA A 166 -5.63 -12.08 12.52
C ALA A 166 -6.66 -11.23 11.80
N ASP A 167 -6.22 -10.39 10.85
CA ASP A 167 -7.11 -9.58 10.02
C ASP A 167 -7.97 -10.46 9.11
N LEU A 168 -7.36 -11.46 8.47
CA LEU A 168 -8.05 -12.41 7.60
C LEU A 168 -8.99 -13.33 8.38
N GLU A 169 -8.59 -13.81 9.56
CA GLU A 169 -9.46 -14.57 10.46
C GLU A 169 -10.70 -13.74 10.85
N LYS A 170 -10.51 -12.44 11.15
CA LYS A 170 -11.61 -11.53 11.45
C LYS A 170 -12.60 -11.36 10.28
N LEU A 171 -12.08 -11.22 9.06
CA LEU A 171 -12.91 -11.12 7.85
C LEU A 171 -13.69 -12.42 7.59
N GLU A 172 -13.05 -13.57 7.77
CA GLU A 172 -13.69 -14.87 7.59
C GLU A 172 -14.83 -15.07 8.59
N GLU A 173 -14.59 -14.79 9.87
CA GLU A 173 -15.58 -14.93 10.95
C GLU A 173 -16.80 -14.00 10.77
N ASP A 174 -16.56 -12.74 10.38
CA ASP A 174 -17.62 -11.73 10.34
C ASP A 174 -18.39 -11.68 9.02
N TYR A 175 -17.71 -11.98 7.90
CA TYR A 175 -18.19 -11.68 6.55
C TYR A 175 -18.05 -12.85 5.58
N GLU A 176 -17.53 -14.00 6.01
CA GLU A 176 -17.39 -15.21 5.19
C GLU A 176 -16.53 -15.00 3.92
N PHE A 177 -15.49 -14.15 4.00
CA PHE A 177 -14.48 -13.99 2.94
C PHE A 177 -13.08 -13.74 3.50
N GLY A 178 -12.05 -13.79 2.65
CA GLY A 178 -10.64 -13.65 3.06
C GLY A 178 -9.93 -14.99 3.30
N PHE A 179 -10.67 -16.10 3.33
CA PHE A 179 -10.10 -17.44 3.27
C PHE A 179 -9.30 -17.66 1.97
N ASN A 180 -8.28 -18.53 2.02
CA ASN A 180 -7.37 -18.84 0.90
C ASN A 180 -6.58 -17.64 0.34
N THR A 181 -6.55 -16.50 1.03
CA THR A 181 -5.71 -15.36 0.65
C THR A 181 -4.23 -15.74 0.72
N ASN A 182 -3.47 -15.47 -0.34
CA ASN A 182 -2.02 -15.66 -0.37
C ASN A 182 -1.32 -14.55 0.44
N ALA A 183 -1.27 -14.71 1.75
CA ALA A 183 -0.82 -13.70 2.69
C ALA A 183 0.61 -13.93 3.20
N VAL A 184 1.35 -12.83 3.39
CA VAL A 184 2.70 -12.80 3.97
C VAL A 184 2.70 -11.80 5.13
N ASP A 185 2.99 -12.31 6.33
CA ASP A 185 3.06 -11.48 7.52
C ASP A 185 4.42 -10.79 7.66
N LEU A 186 4.40 -9.46 7.75
CA LEU A 186 5.60 -8.63 7.84
C LEU A 186 6.06 -8.35 9.27
N ARG A 187 5.40 -8.86 10.32
CA ARG A 187 5.81 -8.66 11.74
C ARG A 187 7.29 -8.95 11.98
N GLY A 188 7.79 -10.05 11.42
CA GLY A 188 9.20 -10.45 11.56
C GLY A 188 10.18 -9.51 10.86
N LEU A 189 9.78 -8.98 9.69
CA LEU A 189 10.59 -8.04 8.92
C LEU A 189 10.59 -6.64 9.56
N ALA A 190 9.43 -6.17 10.03
CA ALA A 190 9.29 -4.90 10.73
C ALA A 190 10.20 -4.85 11.97
N ALA A 191 10.23 -5.94 12.76
CA ALA A 191 11.11 -6.04 13.92
C ALA A 191 12.62 -5.99 13.56
N LEU A 192 13.00 -6.52 12.40
CA LEU A 192 14.39 -6.56 11.93
C LEU A 192 14.85 -5.24 11.31
N VAL A 193 14.00 -4.61 10.48
CA VAL A 193 14.36 -3.43 9.69
C VAL A 193 14.21 -2.14 10.48
N LEU A 194 13.19 -2.04 11.32
CA LEU A 194 12.87 -0.79 12.03
C LEU A 194 13.58 -0.67 13.38
N GLU A 195 14.31 -1.71 13.83
CA GLU A 195 14.95 -1.84 15.16
C GLU A 195 14.02 -1.44 16.35
N LYS A 196 12.72 -1.34 16.10
CA LYS A 196 11.66 -0.89 16.98
C LYS A 196 10.34 -1.48 16.51
N GLU A 197 9.49 -1.77 17.48
CA GLU A 197 8.07 -2.03 17.24
C GLU A 197 7.44 -0.77 16.60
N VAL A 198 6.66 -0.96 15.53
CA VAL A 198 5.90 0.13 14.90
C VAL A 198 4.94 0.68 15.94
N ASP A 199 5.18 1.90 16.42
CA ASP A 199 4.34 2.53 17.45
C ASP A 199 2.97 2.87 16.84
N LYS A 200 1.98 2.00 17.08
CA LYS A 200 0.59 2.20 16.67
C LYS A 200 -0.09 3.16 17.68
N PRO A 201 -0.42 4.41 17.31
CA PRO A 201 -0.96 5.39 18.24
C PRO A 201 -2.29 4.92 18.83
N LYS A 202 -2.29 4.62 20.14
CA LYS A 202 -3.46 4.07 20.86
C LYS A 202 -4.72 4.93 20.76
N ASN A 203 -4.58 6.25 20.66
CA ASN A 203 -5.72 7.15 20.49
C ASN A 203 -6.45 6.94 19.15
N VAL A 204 -5.79 6.35 18.15
CA VAL A 204 -6.38 6.03 16.85
C VAL A 204 -6.81 4.57 16.78
N THR A 205 -5.95 3.62 17.14
CA THR A 205 -6.29 2.18 17.10
C THR A 205 -7.40 1.81 18.07
N MET A 206 -7.55 2.55 19.17
CA MET A 206 -8.64 2.34 20.13
C MET A 206 -9.86 3.25 19.87
N SER A 207 -9.96 3.85 18.68
CA SER A 207 -11.03 4.79 18.34
C SER A 207 -12.32 4.11 17.86
N ARG A 208 -13.32 4.92 17.52
CA ARG A 208 -14.61 4.46 16.98
C ARG A 208 -14.52 4.22 15.48
N TRP A 209 -13.93 3.09 15.09
CA TRP A 209 -13.87 2.65 13.69
C TRP A 209 -15.25 2.32 13.10
N ASP A 210 -16.26 2.09 13.94
CA ASP A 210 -17.66 1.88 13.56
C ASP A 210 -18.44 3.17 13.27
N ASN A 211 -17.79 4.34 13.32
CA ASN A 211 -18.42 5.60 12.92
C ASN A 211 -18.69 5.62 11.41
N GLN A 212 -19.80 6.23 11.00
CA GLN A 212 -20.16 6.37 9.58
C GLN A 212 -19.14 7.18 8.79
N TRP A 213 -18.52 8.16 9.44
CA TRP A 213 -17.52 9.04 8.86
C TRP A 213 -16.22 8.91 9.65
N LEU A 214 -15.17 8.41 8.99
CA LEU A 214 -13.83 8.39 9.56
C LEU A 214 -13.28 9.81 9.65
N THR A 215 -12.58 10.09 10.74
CA THR A 215 -11.83 11.35 10.88
C THR A 215 -10.61 11.36 9.96
N PRO A 216 -10.08 12.54 9.57
CA PRO A 216 -8.83 12.62 8.81
C PRO A 216 -7.66 11.90 9.48
N THR A 217 -7.66 11.83 10.82
CA THR A 217 -6.64 11.08 11.58
C THR A 217 -6.78 9.56 11.38
N GLN A 218 -8.00 9.03 11.37
CA GLN A 218 -8.27 7.62 11.09
C GLN A 218 -7.95 7.28 9.63
N VAL A 219 -8.36 8.11 8.67
CA VAL A 219 -8.06 7.91 7.24
C VAL A 219 -6.55 7.87 7.00
N ARG A 220 -5.82 8.85 7.56
CA ARG A 220 -4.36 8.91 7.46
C ARG A 220 -3.70 7.66 8.05
N TYR A 221 -4.12 7.25 9.24
CA TYR A 221 -3.55 6.07 9.89
C TYR A 221 -3.84 4.79 9.09
N ALA A 222 -5.09 4.55 8.70
CA ALA A 222 -5.51 3.39 7.92
C ALA A 222 -4.77 3.29 6.59
N CYS A 223 -4.61 4.42 5.88
CA CYS A 223 -3.81 4.47 4.66
C CYS A 223 -2.35 4.10 4.91
N VAL A 224 -1.72 4.68 5.94
CA VAL A 224 -0.32 4.40 6.25
C VAL A 224 -0.14 2.93 6.63
N SER A 225 -0.97 2.39 7.53
CA SER A 225 -0.87 1.00 8.00
C SER A 225 -0.93 -0.01 6.87
N ALA A 226 -1.77 0.22 5.86
CA ALA A 226 -1.89 -0.67 4.72
C ALA A 226 -0.76 -0.49 3.69
N CYS A 227 -0.04 0.63 3.66
CA CYS A 227 0.95 0.90 2.62
C CYS A 227 2.42 0.71 3.05
N VAL A 228 2.70 0.44 4.33
CA VAL A 228 4.05 0.33 4.91
C VAL A 228 4.50 -1.09 5.19
#